data_AF-A0A1I2KGV0-F1
#
_entry.id   AF-A0A1I2KGV0-F1
#
_cell.length_a   1.000
_cell.length_b   1.000
_cell.length_c   1.000
_cell.angle_alpha   90.00
_cell.angle_beta   90.00
_cell.angle_gamma   90.00
#
_symmetry.space_group_name_H-M   'P 1'
#
loop_
_entity.id
_entity.type
_entity.pdbx_description
1 polymer ?
#
loop_
_entity_poly.entity_id
_entity_poly.type
_entity_poly.pdbx_seq_one_letter_code
_entity_poly.pdbx_strand_id
1 'polypeptide(L)'
;MTTPRSRTVPPSCAGLIDDAAVFPPASEPLAAALAANLARREEWYAGLVGPFLCPDATLPELLAALDDGPPLAEPLSLGLVVGGGAGAIEPALRWAGRTDRARVVSVEVALRDESLHTAGLARNVARMDRALAAADLPDEVAVAVEVPRAGGGDGGWDGALDALDALAEYGHRAKFRTGGVDAETFPGEVALARAVLACLDRELPFKCTAGLHHAVRGSAGGAEHHGFLNVLLATRFALDGADEPALVEALSDRDADHVAGQVRALEDRAAASARRWFTSFGSCSVSDPLADLLRLRVLQD
;
A
#
# COMPACT_ATOMS: atom_id res chain seq x y z
N MET A 1 -21.08 25.11 23.38
CA MET A 1 -19.92 24.77 22.53
C MET A 1 -19.55 23.34 22.85
N THR A 2 -20.07 22.40 22.07
CA THR A 2 -19.71 20.98 22.16
C THR A 2 -18.29 20.85 21.63
N THR A 3 -17.35 20.45 22.47
CA THR A 3 -16.01 20.04 22.03
C THR A 3 -16.14 19.04 20.89
N PRO A 4 -15.47 19.21 19.74
CA PRO A 4 -15.45 18.18 18.71
C PRO A 4 -14.80 16.96 19.34
N ARG A 5 -15.55 15.86 19.48
CA ARG A 5 -14.93 14.56 19.72
C ARG A 5 -14.08 14.31 18.48
N SER A 6 -12.77 14.13 18.63
CA SER A 6 -11.96 13.56 17.54
C SER A 6 -12.61 12.21 17.21
N ARG A 7 -13.29 12.12 16.06
CA ARG A 7 -13.93 10.86 15.66
C ARG A 7 -12.79 9.91 15.31
N THR A 8 -12.68 8.81 16.06
CA THR A 8 -11.65 7.81 15.83
C THR A 8 -12.02 7.03 14.57
N VAL A 9 -11.13 7.02 13.58
CA VAL A 9 -11.26 6.16 12.41
C VAL A 9 -11.23 4.69 12.88
N PRO A 10 -12.17 3.83 12.43
CA PRO A 10 -12.21 2.45 12.89
C PRO A 10 -10.92 1.70 12.50
N PRO A 11 -10.51 0.66 13.26
CA PRO A 11 -9.26 -0.05 12.99
C PRO A 11 -9.17 -0.64 11.57
N SER A 12 -10.30 -1.01 10.97
CA SER A 12 -10.39 -1.47 9.57
C SER A 12 -9.94 -0.43 8.53
N CYS A 13 -9.99 0.85 8.88
CA CYS A 13 -9.72 1.98 7.97
C CYS A 13 -8.53 2.84 8.39
N ALA A 14 -8.03 2.72 9.62
CA ALA A 14 -6.92 3.54 10.09
C ALA A 14 -5.66 3.36 9.22
N GLY A 15 -5.12 4.47 8.71
CA GLY A 15 -3.94 4.51 7.83
C GLY A 15 -4.04 3.60 6.60
N LEU A 16 -5.25 3.39 6.07
CA LEU A 16 -5.51 2.43 5.00
C LEU A 16 -5.04 2.94 3.63
N ILE A 17 -5.09 4.25 3.40
CA ILE A 17 -4.86 4.84 2.08
C ILE A 17 -3.55 5.62 2.08
N ASP A 18 -2.53 5.10 1.40
CA ASP A 18 -1.32 5.89 1.13
C ASP A 18 -1.61 6.86 -0.01
N ASP A 19 -1.34 8.15 0.20
CA ASP A 19 -1.65 9.20 -0.77
C ASP A 19 -0.63 9.18 -1.90
N ALA A 20 -1.04 8.61 -3.04
CA ALA A 20 -0.24 8.44 -4.23
C ALA A 20 -0.69 9.37 -5.36
N ALA A 21 -1.24 10.55 -5.05
CA ALA A 21 -1.81 11.48 -6.04
C ALA A 21 -0.84 11.85 -7.19
N VAL A 22 0.47 11.91 -6.91
CA VAL A 22 1.51 12.23 -7.91
C VAL A 22 1.83 11.06 -8.87
N PHE A 23 1.28 9.87 -8.62
CA PHE A 23 1.47 8.69 -9.46
C PHE A 23 0.30 8.53 -10.45
N PRO A 24 0.53 7.85 -11.59
CA PRO A 24 -0.54 7.51 -12.52
C PRO A 24 -1.68 6.71 -11.86
N PRO A 25 -2.93 6.85 -12.35
CA PRO A 25 -3.31 7.64 -13.53
C PRO A 25 -3.48 9.14 -13.28
N ALA A 26 -3.73 9.59 -12.05
CA ALA A 26 -3.99 11.02 -11.79
C ALA A 26 -2.77 11.89 -12.14
N SER A 27 -1.57 11.46 -11.70
CA SER A 27 -0.30 12.16 -11.96
C SER A 27 -0.39 13.65 -11.61
N GLU A 28 -1.02 13.95 -10.47
CA GLU A 28 -1.27 15.31 -10.01
C GLU A 28 0.05 16.08 -9.89
N PRO A 29 0.11 17.35 -10.31
CA PRO A 29 1.27 18.20 -10.07
C PRO A 29 1.63 18.22 -8.59
N LEU A 30 2.91 18.04 -8.26
CA LEU A 30 3.39 17.85 -6.89
C LEU A 30 2.90 18.92 -5.92
N ALA A 31 2.94 20.20 -6.33
CA ALA A 31 2.45 21.31 -5.51
C ALA A 31 0.96 21.20 -5.17
N ALA A 32 0.13 20.76 -6.13
CA ALA A 32 -1.30 20.56 -5.91
C ALA A 32 -1.57 19.34 -5.02
N ALA A 33 -0.87 18.23 -5.27
CA ALA A 33 -0.95 17.03 -4.47
C ALA A 33 -0.55 17.28 -3.01
N LEU A 34 0.55 18.00 -2.79
CA LEU A 34 1.02 18.39 -1.46
C LEU A 34 0.00 19.30 -0.76
N ALA A 35 -0.51 20.33 -1.43
CA ALA A 35 -1.49 21.23 -0.84
C ALA A 35 -2.77 20.49 -0.43
N ALA A 36 -3.26 19.57 -1.29
CA ALA A 36 -4.41 18.73 -0.97
C ALA A 36 -4.14 17.77 0.20
N ASN A 37 -2.92 17.20 0.28
CA ASN A 37 -2.51 16.37 1.40
C ASN A 37 -2.51 17.14 2.72
N LEU A 38 -1.90 18.32 2.73
CA LEU A 38 -1.83 19.17 3.93
C LEU A 38 -3.22 19.61 4.38
N ALA A 39 -4.12 19.96 3.46
CA ALA A 39 -5.51 20.30 3.79
C ALA A 39 -6.26 19.11 4.43
N ARG A 40 -6.08 17.90 3.89
CA ARG A 40 -6.73 16.68 4.39
C ARG A 40 -6.34 16.30 5.82
N ARG A 41 -5.19 16.78 6.32
CA ARG A 41 -4.73 16.50 7.68
C ARG A 41 -5.54 17.24 8.75
N GLU A 42 -6.26 18.28 8.36
CA GLU A 42 -7.17 19.04 9.23
C GLU A 42 -8.61 18.47 9.22
N GLU A 43 -8.88 17.47 8.38
CA GLU A 43 -10.20 16.86 8.24
C GLU A 43 -10.45 15.78 9.30
N TRP A 44 -11.73 15.55 9.62
CA TRP A 44 -12.13 14.56 10.64
C TRP A 44 -11.72 13.13 10.29
N TYR A 45 -11.53 12.84 9.01
CA TYR A 45 -11.10 11.54 8.48
C TYR A 45 -9.58 11.45 8.29
N ALA A 46 -8.77 12.42 8.74
CA ALA A 46 -7.32 12.42 8.54
C ALA A 46 -6.64 11.08 8.91
N GLY A 47 -7.13 10.40 9.95
CA GLY A 47 -6.63 9.09 10.38
C GLY A 47 -6.87 7.94 9.39
N LEU A 48 -7.63 8.14 8.30
CA LEU A 48 -7.79 7.19 7.18
C LEU A 48 -6.55 7.17 6.28
N VAL A 49 -5.84 8.30 6.19
CA VAL A 49 -4.77 8.53 5.23
C VAL A 49 -3.43 8.18 5.87
N GLY A 50 -2.65 7.36 5.18
CA GLY A 50 -1.28 7.03 5.48
C GLY A 50 -0.30 8.10 4.96
N PRO A 51 0.97 7.74 4.71
CA PRO A 51 1.96 8.66 4.18
C PRO A 51 1.60 9.28 2.82
N PHE A 52 2.16 10.45 2.56
CA PHE A 52 2.27 11.02 1.22
C PHE A 52 3.40 10.31 0.46
N LEU A 53 3.06 9.61 -0.62
CA LEU A 53 4.05 8.90 -1.43
C LEU A 53 4.73 9.87 -2.41
N CYS A 54 6.06 9.83 -2.44
CA CYS A 54 6.88 10.67 -3.31
C CYS A 54 7.93 9.82 -4.02
N PRO A 55 8.03 9.89 -5.37
CA PRO A 55 9.17 9.33 -6.09
C PRO A 55 10.49 9.95 -5.64
N ASP A 56 11.54 9.15 -5.55
CA ASP A 56 12.91 9.61 -5.34
C ASP A 56 13.34 10.70 -6.33
N ALA A 57 12.88 10.60 -7.58
CA ALA A 57 13.15 11.57 -8.63
C ALA A 57 12.55 12.97 -8.40
N THR A 58 11.43 13.10 -7.68
CA THR A 58 10.76 14.38 -7.41
C THR A 58 10.91 14.85 -5.96
N LEU A 59 11.63 14.09 -5.13
CA LEU A 59 11.95 14.45 -3.76
C LEU A 59 12.59 15.84 -3.62
N PRO A 60 13.55 16.28 -4.47
CA PRO A 60 14.10 17.63 -4.36
C PRO A 60 13.05 18.74 -4.52
N GLU A 61 12.08 18.56 -5.43
CA GLU A 61 10.99 19.50 -5.64
C GLU A 61 10.03 19.51 -4.43
N LEU A 62 9.76 18.34 -3.85
CA LEU A 62 8.93 18.23 -2.64
C LEU A 62 9.55 18.99 -1.47
N LEU A 63 10.85 18.80 -1.23
CA LEU A 63 11.52 19.47 -0.11
C LEU A 63 11.55 20.99 -0.30
N ALA A 64 11.82 21.47 -1.52
CA ALA A 64 11.75 22.90 -1.82
C ALA A 64 10.34 23.47 -1.58
N ALA A 65 9.30 22.78 -2.05
CA ALA A 65 7.91 23.19 -1.82
C ALA A 65 7.52 23.20 -0.34
N LEU A 66 8.05 22.26 0.44
CA LEU A 66 7.88 22.26 1.90
C LEU A 66 8.60 23.47 2.50
N ASP A 67 9.88 23.67 2.21
CA ASP A 67 10.69 24.75 2.80
C ASP A 67 10.14 26.15 2.49
N ASP A 68 9.62 26.37 1.28
CA ASP A 68 8.97 27.63 0.87
C ASP A 68 7.55 27.82 1.46
N GLY A 69 6.92 26.73 1.95
CA GLY A 69 5.56 26.72 2.48
C GLY A 69 5.45 27.21 3.93
N PRO A 70 4.22 27.43 4.45
CA PRO A 70 4.00 27.82 5.84
C PRO A 70 4.44 26.71 6.80
N PRO A 71 4.88 27.00 8.04
CA PRO A 71 5.28 25.98 9.01
C PRO A 71 4.20 24.91 9.24
N LEU A 72 4.60 23.65 9.41
CA LEU A 72 3.71 22.56 9.75
C LEU A 72 3.67 22.33 11.27
N ALA A 73 2.52 21.97 11.81
CA ALA A 73 2.39 21.59 13.22
C ALA A 73 3.20 20.31 13.54
N GLU A 74 3.25 19.38 12.60
CA GLU A 74 4.05 18.17 12.65
C GLU A 74 4.63 17.87 11.25
N PRO A 75 5.82 17.23 11.16
CA PRO A 75 6.44 16.91 9.87
C PRO A 75 5.53 16.09 8.97
N LEU A 76 5.62 16.29 7.65
CA LEU A 76 4.94 15.46 6.66
C LEU A 76 5.40 13.99 6.80
N SER A 77 4.46 13.06 7.01
CA SER A 77 4.73 11.64 6.91
C SER A 77 4.99 11.27 5.45
N LEU A 78 6.24 11.00 5.13
CA LEU A 78 6.73 10.76 3.77
C LEU A 78 6.94 9.26 3.52
N GLY A 79 6.32 8.75 2.47
CA GLY A 79 6.65 7.44 1.90
C GLY A 79 7.51 7.63 0.66
N LEU A 80 8.76 7.17 0.70
CA LEU A 80 9.70 7.35 -0.40
C LEU A 80 9.62 6.17 -1.38
N VAL A 81 9.25 6.41 -2.63
CA VAL A 81 9.21 5.38 -3.67
C VAL A 81 10.48 5.45 -4.50
N VAL A 82 11.38 4.48 -4.33
CA VAL A 82 12.70 4.44 -4.95
C VAL A 82 12.64 3.67 -6.28
N GLY A 83 12.65 4.40 -7.39
CA GLY A 83 12.57 3.82 -8.73
C GLY A 83 13.92 3.32 -9.26
N GLY A 84 15.04 3.86 -8.77
CA GLY A 84 16.39 3.57 -9.26
C GLY A 84 17.02 2.24 -8.80
N GLY A 85 16.26 1.37 -8.12
CA GLY A 85 16.77 0.13 -7.53
C GLY A 85 17.67 0.37 -6.31
N ALA A 86 18.40 -0.68 -5.88
CA ALA A 86 19.15 -0.65 -4.62
C ALA A 86 20.17 0.50 -4.53
N GLY A 87 20.81 0.88 -5.64
CA GLY A 87 21.80 1.97 -5.66
C GLY A 87 21.23 3.37 -5.44
N ALA A 88 19.90 3.54 -5.57
CA ALA A 88 19.24 4.83 -5.35
C ALA A 88 18.72 5.00 -3.90
N ILE A 89 18.73 3.95 -3.09
CA ILE A 89 18.18 3.97 -1.72
C ILE A 89 18.95 4.95 -0.82
N GLU A 90 20.26 4.76 -0.68
CA GLU A 90 21.08 5.60 0.20
C GLU A 90 21.08 7.09 -0.24
N PRO A 91 21.26 7.44 -1.54
CA PRO A 91 21.13 8.82 -1.99
C PRO A 91 19.77 9.45 -1.67
N ALA A 92 18.67 8.71 -1.87
CA ALA A 92 17.32 9.22 -1.65
C ALA A 92 17.05 9.45 -0.15
N LEU A 93 17.44 8.52 0.72
CA LEU A 93 17.31 8.67 2.17
C LEU A 93 18.18 9.82 2.72
N ARG A 94 19.43 9.92 2.26
CA ARG A 94 20.32 11.03 2.62
C ARG A 94 19.74 12.37 2.19
N TRP A 95 19.09 12.42 1.03
CA TRP A 95 18.43 13.65 0.57
C TRP A 95 17.21 14.00 1.41
N ALA A 96 16.37 13.01 1.74
CA ALA A 96 15.19 13.21 2.59
C ALA A 96 15.55 13.77 3.97
N GLY A 97 16.70 13.36 4.53
CA GLY A 97 17.21 13.84 5.83
C GLY A 97 17.72 15.29 5.86
N ARG A 98 17.59 16.05 4.77
CA ARG A 98 18.04 17.47 4.71
C ARG A 98 17.04 18.47 5.29
N THR A 99 15.82 18.05 5.58
CA THR A 99 14.78 18.89 6.18
C THR A 99 14.20 18.18 7.41
N ASP A 100 13.75 18.96 8.38
CA ASP A 100 12.94 18.47 9.51
C ASP A 100 11.43 18.55 9.22
N ARG A 101 11.05 19.14 8.07
CA ARG A 101 9.66 19.34 7.65
C ARG A 101 9.00 18.08 7.10
N ALA A 102 9.77 17.06 6.78
CA ALA A 102 9.30 15.74 6.37
C ALA A 102 10.00 14.66 7.18
N ARG A 103 9.27 13.57 7.45
CA ARG A 103 9.79 12.39 8.12
C ARG A 103 9.52 11.18 7.26
N VAL A 104 10.56 10.49 6.83
CA VAL A 104 10.41 9.21 6.13
C VAL A 104 9.83 8.20 7.11
N VAL A 105 8.64 7.68 6.80
CA VAL A 105 7.94 6.64 7.58
C VAL A 105 7.80 5.33 6.80
N SER A 106 7.99 5.39 5.48
CA SER A 106 8.11 4.19 4.65
C SER A 106 9.05 4.39 3.47
N VAL A 107 9.62 3.28 3.00
CA VAL A 107 10.39 3.19 1.75
C VAL A 107 9.76 2.10 0.89
N GLU A 108 9.55 2.38 -0.38
CA GLU A 108 9.03 1.43 -1.34
C GLU A 108 10.03 1.20 -2.47
N VAL A 109 10.34 -0.06 -2.75
CA VAL A 109 11.29 -0.45 -3.80
C VAL A 109 10.62 -1.47 -4.70
N ALA A 110 10.79 -1.38 -6.01
CA ALA A 110 10.37 -2.44 -6.92
C ALA A 110 11.53 -3.36 -7.24
N LEU A 111 11.35 -4.67 -7.07
CA LEU A 111 12.32 -5.63 -7.59
C LEU A 111 12.21 -5.62 -9.11
N ARG A 112 13.37 -5.53 -9.77
CA ARG A 112 13.46 -5.70 -11.22
C ARG A 112 13.87 -7.13 -11.50
N ASP A 113 13.16 -7.79 -12.40
CA ASP A 113 13.59 -9.06 -12.96
C ASP A 113 14.40 -8.81 -14.23
N GLU A 114 15.68 -8.50 -14.09
CA GLU A 114 16.57 -8.24 -15.23
C GLU A 114 17.06 -9.53 -15.91
N SER A 115 16.82 -10.70 -15.32
CA SER A 115 17.26 -11.98 -15.85
C SER A 115 16.18 -13.00 -15.57
N LEU A 116 15.57 -13.58 -16.62
CA LEU A 116 14.53 -14.64 -16.62
C LEU A 116 14.87 -15.91 -15.80
N HIS A 117 15.41 -15.77 -14.60
CA HIS A 117 15.94 -16.79 -13.70
C HIS A 117 15.39 -16.51 -12.30
N THR A 118 14.59 -17.44 -11.80
CA THR A 118 13.86 -17.40 -10.53
C THR A 118 14.74 -17.10 -9.30
N ALA A 119 15.99 -17.58 -9.28
CA ALA A 119 16.96 -17.30 -8.21
C ALA A 119 17.47 -15.84 -8.14
N GLY A 120 17.05 -14.98 -9.09
CA GLY A 120 17.41 -13.58 -9.13
C GLY A 120 16.69 -12.72 -8.09
N LEU A 121 15.42 -13.00 -7.80
CA LEU A 121 14.58 -12.11 -6.99
C LEU A 121 14.98 -12.10 -5.51
N ALA A 122 15.15 -13.26 -4.87
CA ALA A 122 15.66 -13.33 -3.50
C ALA A 122 17.04 -12.66 -3.34
N ARG A 123 17.91 -12.81 -4.34
CA ARG A 123 19.22 -12.12 -4.36
C ARG A 123 19.06 -10.60 -4.49
N ASN A 124 18.08 -10.14 -5.25
CA ASN A 124 17.77 -8.72 -5.36
C ASN A 124 17.19 -8.17 -4.06
N VAL A 125 16.37 -8.93 -3.34
CA VAL A 125 15.94 -8.60 -1.97
C VAL A 125 17.15 -8.45 -1.05
N ALA A 126 18.07 -9.42 -1.03
CA ALA A 126 19.28 -9.35 -0.20
C ALA A 126 20.21 -8.17 -0.56
N ARG A 127 20.26 -7.77 -1.84
CA ARG A 127 21.01 -6.57 -2.28
C ARG A 127 20.35 -5.27 -1.81
N MET A 128 19.03 -5.21 -1.90
CA MET A 128 18.23 -4.08 -1.41
C MET A 128 18.38 -3.94 0.11
N ASP A 129 18.27 -5.04 0.85
CA ASP A 129 18.45 -5.08 2.30
C ASP A 129 19.81 -4.51 2.73
N ARG A 130 20.90 -4.96 2.10
CA ARG A 130 22.24 -4.39 2.34
C ARG A 130 22.34 -2.90 2.06
N ALA A 131 21.62 -2.41 1.05
CA ALA A 131 21.61 -0.98 0.74
C ALA A 131 20.80 -0.17 1.76
N LEU A 132 19.72 -0.73 2.31
CA LEU A 132 18.95 -0.13 3.42
C LEU A 132 19.78 -0.08 4.70
N ALA A 133 20.47 -1.19 5.04
CA ALA A 133 21.37 -1.26 6.17
C ALA A 133 22.55 -0.26 6.05
N ALA A 134 23.14 -0.14 4.86
CA ALA A 134 24.20 0.84 4.61
C ALA A 134 23.73 2.31 4.68
N ALA A 135 22.42 2.55 4.57
CA ALA A 135 21.83 3.87 4.70
C ALA A 135 21.41 4.20 6.15
N ASP A 136 21.69 3.33 7.12
CA ASP A 136 21.31 3.46 8.53
C ASP A 136 19.81 3.79 8.71
N LEU A 137 18.94 3.11 7.95
CA LEU A 137 17.49 3.32 8.02
C LEU A 137 16.97 2.89 9.41
N PRO A 138 16.18 3.73 10.12
CA PRO A 138 15.62 3.35 11.41
C PRO A 138 14.65 2.15 11.29
N ASP A 139 14.67 1.26 12.29
CA ASP A 139 13.84 0.05 12.34
C ASP A 139 12.32 0.36 12.28
N GLU A 140 11.90 1.56 12.69
CA GLU A 140 10.50 1.98 12.64
C GLU A 140 10.02 2.34 11.22
N VAL A 141 10.95 2.57 10.28
CA VAL A 141 10.60 2.89 8.90
C VAL A 141 10.20 1.61 8.16
N ALA A 142 8.95 1.55 7.74
CA ALA A 142 8.43 0.40 7.03
C ALA A 142 9.01 0.30 5.61
N VAL A 143 9.60 -0.84 5.26
CA VAL A 143 10.05 -1.11 3.89
C VAL A 143 9.04 -2.02 3.20
N ALA A 144 8.52 -1.61 2.04
CA ALA A 144 7.62 -2.41 1.23
C ALA A 144 8.21 -2.66 -0.16
N VAL A 145 8.28 -3.93 -0.53
CA VAL A 145 8.98 -4.37 -1.73
C VAL A 145 8.00 -4.90 -2.75
N GLU A 146 7.92 -4.24 -3.89
CA GLU A 146 7.06 -4.68 -4.98
C GLU A 146 7.66 -5.94 -5.61
N VAL A 147 6.96 -7.06 -5.45
CA VAL A 147 7.35 -8.35 -5.99
C VAL A 147 6.73 -8.49 -7.39
N PRO A 148 7.53 -8.70 -8.45
CA PRO A 148 7.04 -8.94 -9.79
C PRO A 148 6.02 -10.07 -9.79
N ARG A 149 4.94 -9.91 -10.57
CA ARG A 149 4.04 -11.02 -10.83
C ARG A 149 4.81 -12.06 -11.63
N ALA A 150 4.74 -13.31 -11.16
CA ALA A 150 5.00 -14.48 -11.97
C ALA A 150 4.25 -14.36 -13.31
N GLY A 151 4.97 -14.15 -14.40
CA GLY A 151 4.38 -14.10 -15.73
C GLY A 151 3.78 -15.45 -16.11
N GLY A 152 2.46 -15.53 -16.17
CA GLY A 152 1.70 -16.40 -17.08
C GLY A 152 1.96 -17.92 -17.07
N GLY A 153 2.53 -18.51 -16.02
CA GLY A 153 2.71 -19.97 -15.88
C GLY A 153 3.36 -20.38 -14.56
N ASP A 154 3.32 -21.68 -14.25
CA ASP A 154 3.73 -22.27 -12.96
C ASP A 154 5.18 -21.91 -12.54
N GLY A 155 6.08 -21.67 -13.49
CA GLY A 155 7.50 -21.39 -13.21
C GLY A 155 7.83 -19.97 -12.73
N GLY A 156 6.93 -18.99 -12.89
CA GLY A 156 7.18 -17.63 -12.39
C GLY A 156 6.90 -17.49 -10.89
N TRP A 157 6.08 -18.38 -10.34
CA TRP A 157 5.61 -18.29 -8.95
C TRP A 157 6.70 -18.71 -7.97
N ASP A 158 7.55 -19.68 -8.32
CA ASP A 158 8.66 -20.12 -7.48
C ASP A 158 9.63 -18.97 -7.14
N GLY A 159 10.01 -18.15 -8.13
CA GLY A 159 10.88 -16.99 -7.89
C GLY A 159 10.21 -15.90 -7.04
N ALA A 160 8.90 -15.74 -7.14
CA ALA A 160 8.14 -14.84 -6.27
C ALA A 160 8.10 -15.38 -4.84
N LEU A 161 7.88 -16.69 -4.64
CA LEU A 161 7.92 -17.33 -3.32
C LEU A 161 9.29 -17.20 -2.66
N ASP A 162 10.38 -17.43 -3.40
CA ASP A 162 11.76 -17.21 -2.92
C ASP A 162 11.98 -15.76 -2.47
N ALA A 163 11.40 -14.80 -3.19
CA ALA A 163 11.45 -13.39 -2.80
C ALA A 163 10.63 -13.13 -1.52
N LEU A 164 9.44 -13.72 -1.38
CA LEU A 164 8.65 -13.60 -0.15
C LEU A 164 9.36 -14.22 1.06
N ASP A 165 10.04 -15.36 0.87
CA ASP A 165 10.87 -15.97 1.92
C ASP A 165 11.99 -15.03 2.36
N ALA A 166 12.72 -14.43 1.41
CA ALA A 166 13.75 -13.44 1.73
C ALA A 166 13.18 -12.17 2.39
N LEU A 167 12.01 -11.69 1.98
CA LEU A 167 11.37 -10.54 2.61
C LEU A 167 10.99 -10.83 4.06
N ALA A 168 10.45 -12.02 4.34
CA ALA A 168 10.13 -12.45 5.69
C ALA A 168 11.39 -12.58 6.55
N GLU A 169 12.48 -13.14 6.01
CA GLU A 169 13.77 -13.24 6.71
C GLU A 169 14.31 -11.87 7.16
N TYR A 170 14.19 -10.85 6.31
CA TYR A 170 14.68 -9.50 6.59
C TYR A 170 13.64 -8.59 7.28
N GLY A 171 12.42 -9.07 7.54
CA GLY A 171 11.37 -8.27 8.18
C GLY A 171 10.76 -7.16 7.32
N HIS A 172 10.91 -7.25 5.99
CA HIS A 172 10.32 -6.32 5.02
C HIS A 172 8.86 -6.70 4.72
N ARG A 173 8.10 -5.80 4.08
CA ARG A 173 6.72 -6.07 3.63
C ARG A 173 6.67 -6.44 2.16
N ALA A 174 5.74 -7.30 1.78
CA ALA A 174 5.41 -7.49 0.37
C ALA A 174 4.55 -6.34 -0.15
N LYS A 175 4.72 -5.98 -1.42
CA LYS A 175 3.83 -5.05 -2.12
C LYS A 175 3.38 -5.70 -3.42
N PHE A 176 2.07 -5.76 -3.62
CA PHE A 176 1.47 -6.37 -4.81
C PHE A 176 0.82 -5.34 -5.70
N ARG A 177 1.19 -5.35 -6.97
CA ARG A 177 0.50 -4.57 -8.00
C ARG A 177 -0.84 -5.20 -8.33
N THR A 178 -1.90 -4.41 -8.21
CA THR A 178 -3.30 -4.79 -8.45
C THR A 178 -3.93 -4.05 -9.63
N GLY A 179 -3.16 -3.27 -10.37
CA GLY A 179 -3.57 -2.60 -11.59
C GLY A 179 -2.45 -1.74 -12.19
N GLY A 180 -2.79 -1.03 -13.27
CA GLY A 180 -1.86 -0.23 -14.03
C GLY A 180 -2.44 0.17 -15.38
N VAL A 181 -1.56 0.50 -16.33
CA VAL A 181 -1.95 0.91 -17.68
C VAL A 181 -2.26 -0.28 -18.59
N ASP A 182 -1.59 -1.42 -18.38
CA ASP A 182 -1.73 -2.62 -19.19
C ASP A 182 -2.63 -3.66 -18.50
N ALA A 183 -3.44 -4.38 -19.27
CA ALA A 183 -4.35 -5.40 -18.75
C ALA A 183 -3.64 -6.49 -17.91
N GLU A 184 -2.40 -6.83 -18.26
CA GLU A 184 -1.57 -7.83 -17.56
C GLU A 184 -1.19 -7.40 -16.13
N THR A 185 -1.31 -6.10 -15.82
CA THR A 185 -1.05 -5.56 -14.48
C THR A 185 -2.22 -5.73 -13.50
N PHE A 186 -3.34 -6.28 -13.94
CA PHE A 186 -4.51 -6.59 -13.12
C PHE A 186 -4.55 -8.09 -12.78
N PRO A 187 -4.15 -8.49 -11.55
CA PRO A 187 -4.34 -9.85 -11.07
C PRO A 187 -5.79 -10.29 -11.17
N GLY A 188 -6.03 -11.55 -11.58
CA GLY A 188 -7.27 -12.24 -11.21
C GLY A 188 -7.30 -12.57 -9.70
N GLU A 189 -8.47 -12.99 -9.23
CA GLU A 189 -8.77 -13.32 -7.85
C GLU A 189 -7.93 -14.49 -7.34
N VAL A 190 -7.74 -15.53 -8.16
CA VAL A 190 -6.89 -16.68 -7.84
C VAL A 190 -5.45 -16.24 -7.54
N ALA A 191 -4.91 -15.36 -8.37
CA ALA A 191 -3.53 -14.90 -8.21
C ALA A 191 -3.37 -14.04 -6.94
N LEU A 192 -4.35 -13.19 -6.63
CA LEU A 192 -4.31 -12.38 -5.41
C LEU A 192 -4.56 -13.22 -4.15
N ALA A 193 -5.48 -14.19 -4.19
CA ALA A 193 -5.72 -15.13 -3.09
C ALA A 193 -4.43 -15.90 -2.73
N ARG A 194 -3.72 -16.45 -3.73
CA ARG A 194 -2.44 -17.13 -3.54
C ARG A 194 -1.37 -16.21 -2.95
N ALA A 195 -1.30 -14.96 -3.38
CA ALA A 195 -0.36 -13.98 -2.83
C ALA A 195 -0.66 -13.67 -1.36
N VAL A 196 -1.93 -13.50 -1.00
CA VAL A 196 -2.36 -13.28 0.38
C VAL A 196 -2.01 -14.49 1.26
N LEU A 197 -2.36 -15.70 0.84
CA LEU A 197 -2.01 -16.92 1.58
C LEU A 197 -0.49 -17.09 1.72
N ALA A 198 0.26 -16.94 0.63
CA ALA A 198 1.72 -17.07 0.66
C ALA A 198 2.39 -16.08 1.62
N CYS A 199 1.84 -14.87 1.77
CA CYS A 199 2.29 -13.91 2.76
C CYS A 199 1.94 -14.33 4.19
N LEU A 200 0.69 -14.73 4.44
CA LEU A 200 0.23 -15.12 5.77
C LEU A 200 0.92 -16.38 6.29
N ASP A 201 1.21 -17.35 5.41
CA ASP A 201 1.99 -18.55 5.73
C ASP A 201 3.43 -18.22 6.18
N ARG A 202 3.93 -17.04 5.83
CA ARG A 202 5.28 -16.54 6.15
C ARG A 202 5.29 -15.48 7.23
N GLU A 203 4.15 -15.17 7.84
CA GLU A 203 4.01 -14.03 8.75
C GLU A 203 4.54 -12.73 8.11
N LEU A 204 4.22 -12.52 6.82
CA LEU A 204 4.71 -11.42 6.02
C LEU A 204 3.60 -10.38 5.83
N PRO A 205 3.69 -9.17 6.41
CA PRO A 205 2.74 -8.11 6.11
C PRO A 205 2.86 -7.70 4.65
N PHE A 206 1.73 -7.32 4.06
CA PHE A 206 1.67 -6.89 2.68
C PHE A 206 0.87 -5.61 2.50
N LYS A 207 1.10 -4.95 1.38
CA LYS A 207 0.26 -3.86 0.87
C LYS A 207 -0.03 -4.05 -0.61
N CYS A 208 -1.01 -3.31 -1.10
CA CYS A 208 -1.34 -3.30 -2.51
C CYS A 208 -0.98 -1.95 -3.14
N THR A 209 -0.84 -1.92 -4.46
CA THR A 209 -0.59 -0.69 -5.21
C THR A 209 -1.32 -0.73 -6.54
N ALA A 210 -1.82 0.43 -6.96
CA ALA A 210 -2.57 0.64 -8.20
C ALA A 210 -3.85 -0.22 -8.32
N GLY A 211 -4.89 0.33 -8.95
CA GLY A 211 -6.11 -0.41 -9.27
C GLY A 211 -7.15 -0.57 -8.13
N LEU A 212 -6.80 -0.34 -6.87
CA LEU A 212 -7.73 -0.39 -5.72
C LEU A 212 -8.43 0.96 -5.46
N HIS A 213 -9.22 1.44 -6.42
CA HIS A 213 -9.95 2.72 -6.28
C HIS A 213 -11.29 2.59 -5.53
N HIS A 214 -11.89 1.40 -5.58
CA HIS A 214 -13.23 1.15 -5.04
C HIS A 214 -13.20 0.19 -3.85
N ALA A 215 -14.16 0.37 -2.95
CA ALA A 215 -14.27 -0.47 -1.76
C ALA A 215 -14.60 -1.93 -2.12
N VAL A 216 -15.40 -2.11 -3.16
CA VAL A 216 -15.96 -3.40 -3.58
C VAL A 216 -15.50 -3.70 -4.99
N ARG A 217 -15.30 -4.98 -5.28
CA ARG A 217 -14.90 -5.47 -6.59
C ARG A 217 -15.80 -4.94 -7.71
N GLY A 218 -15.19 -4.52 -8.81
CA GLY A 218 -15.90 -3.97 -9.96
C GLY A 218 -15.14 -4.11 -11.27
N SER A 219 -15.73 -3.57 -12.34
CA SER A 219 -15.13 -3.53 -13.66
C SER A 219 -15.14 -2.08 -14.15
N ALA A 220 -14.00 -1.57 -14.60
CA ALA A 220 -13.85 -0.21 -15.10
C ALA A 220 -12.82 -0.17 -16.23
N GLY A 221 -13.07 0.61 -17.28
CA GLY A 221 -12.14 0.73 -18.40
C GLY A 221 -11.82 -0.57 -19.14
N GLY A 222 -12.67 -1.59 -19.03
CA GLY A 222 -12.44 -2.92 -19.62
C GLY A 222 -11.53 -3.83 -18.78
N ALA A 223 -11.06 -3.38 -17.63
CA ALA A 223 -10.30 -4.17 -16.68
C ALA A 223 -11.15 -4.56 -15.46
N GLU A 224 -10.73 -5.65 -14.82
CA GLU A 224 -11.31 -6.15 -13.58
C GLU A 224 -10.53 -5.59 -12.39
N HIS A 225 -11.23 -4.88 -11.48
CA HIS A 225 -10.62 -4.24 -10.33
C HIS A 225 -11.04 -4.96 -9.05
N HIS A 226 -10.07 -5.26 -8.18
CA HIS A 226 -10.33 -5.71 -6.81
C HIS A 226 -10.94 -4.57 -5.99
N GLY A 227 -11.70 -4.93 -4.96
CA GLY A 227 -12.16 -3.99 -3.93
C GLY A 227 -11.24 -4.04 -2.70
N PHE A 228 -10.87 -2.89 -2.14
CA PHE A 228 -9.98 -2.89 -0.96
C PHE A 228 -10.65 -3.50 0.29
N LEU A 229 -11.99 -3.49 0.39
CA LEU A 229 -12.71 -4.21 1.45
C LEU A 229 -12.76 -5.72 1.17
N ASN A 230 -12.81 -6.15 -0.10
CA ASN A 230 -12.68 -7.56 -0.44
C ASN A 230 -11.32 -8.11 0.00
N VAL A 231 -10.23 -7.35 -0.24
CA VAL A 231 -8.88 -7.74 0.21
C VAL A 231 -8.80 -7.83 1.74
N LEU A 232 -9.41 -6.87 2.46
CA LEU A 232 -9.49 -6.90 3.92
C LEU A 232 -10.22 -8.16 4.43
N LEU A 233 -11.38 -8.50 3.83
CA LEU A 233 -12.15 -9.69 4.20
C LEU A 233 -11.40 -10.98 3.87
N ALA A 234 -10.81 -11.08 2.67
CA ALA A 234 -9.99 -12.22 2.28
C ALA A 234 -8.83 -12.46 3.27
N THR A 235 -8.18 -11.37 3.72
CA THR A 235 -7.13 -11.42 4.75
C THR A 235 -7.69 -11.93 6.08
N ARG A 236 -8.85 -11.43 6.52
CA ARG A 236 -9.52 -11.90 7.74
C ARG A 236 -9.86 -13.38 7.65
N PHE A 237 -10.45 -13.83 6.54
CA PHE A 237 -10.85 -15.22 6.37
C PHE A 237 -9.65 -16.17 6.36
N ALA A 238 -8.54 -15.79 5.73
CA ALA A 238 -7.32 -16.59 5.81
C ALA A 238 -6.81 -16.75 7.25
N LEU A 239 -6.88 -15.69 8.07
CA LEU A 239 -6.54 -15.77 9.50
C LEU A 239 -7.53 -16.61 10.32
N ASP A 240 -8.74 -16.83 9.81
CA ASP A 240 -9.74 -17.75 10.36
C ASP A 240 -9.58 -19.19 9.82
N GLY A 241 -8.57 -19.44 8.97
CA GLY A 241 -8.26 -20.76 8.42
C GLY A 241 -8.96 -21.08 7.10
N ALA A 242 -9.51 -20.09 6.41
CA ALA A 242 -10.10 -20.27 5.08
C ALA A 242 -9.03 -20.57 4.02
N ASP A 243 -9.40 -21.39 3.03
CA ASP A 243 -8.52 -21.85 1.96
C ASP A 243 -8.62 -20.96 0.70
N GLU A 244 -7.82 -21.28 -0.33
CA GLU A 244 -7.78 -20.51 -1.60
C GLU A 244 -9.17 -20.33 -2.23
N PRO A 245 -10.02 -21.35 -2.39
CA PRO A 245 -11.39 -21.17 -2.90
C PRO A 245 -12.22 -20.14 -2.14
N ALA A 246 -12.20 -20.17 -0.81
CA ALA A 246 -12.96 -19.22 0.01
C ALA A 246 -12.43 -17.77 -0.14
N LEU A 247 -11.10 -17.61 -0.25
CA LEU A 247 -10.50 -16.30 -0.54
C LEU A 247 -10.86 -15.79 -1.93
N VAL A 248 -10.86 -16.67 -2.93
CA VAL A 248 -11.29 -16.34 -4.29
C VAL A 248 -12.74 -15.88 -4.29
N GLU A 249 -13.63 -16.54 -3.54
CA GLU A 249 -15.02 -16.11 -3.38
C GLU A 249 -15.13 -14.71 -2.75
N ALA A 250 -14.43 -14.48 -1.64
CA ALA A 250 -14.40 -13.17 -0.98
C ALA A 250 -13.84 -12.05 -1.88
N LEU A 251 -12.80 -12.36 -2.66
CA LEU A 251 -12.22 -11.44 -3.63
C LEU A 251 -13.15 -11.19 -4.82
N SER A 252 -13.94 -12.19 -5.23
CA SER A 252 -14.86 -12.13 -6.36
C SER A 252 -16.18 -11.42 -6.04
N ASP A 253 -16.47 -11.19 -4.76
CA ASP A 253 -17.76 -10.65 -4.31
C ASP A 253 -17.98 -9.18 -4.75
N ARG A 254 -19.05 -8.97 -5.50
CA ARG A 254 -19.47 -7.67 -6.05
C ARG A 254 -20.68 -7.08 -5.33
N ASP A 255 -21.26 -7.81 -4.38
CA ASP A 255 -22.40 -7.31 -3.62
C ASP A 255 -21.87 -6.35 -2.54
N ALA A 256 -22.09 -5.06 -2.80
CA ALA A 256 -21.58 -4.02 -1.95
C ALA A 256 -22.21 -3.99 -0.55
N ASP A 257 -23.48 -4.39 -0.43
CA ASP A 257 -24.17 -4.46 0.85
C ASP A 257 -23.68 -5.67 1.65
N HIS A 258 -23.43 -6.79 0.97
CA HIS A 258 -22.85 -7.98 1.58
C HIS A 258 -21.42 -7.73 2.09
N VAL A 259 -20.51 -7.25 1.24
CA VAL A 259 -19.12 -6.93 1.62
C VAL A 259 -19.07 -5.92 2.76
N ALA A 260 -19.81 -4.80 2.65
CA ALA A 260 -19.83 -3.79 3.69
C ALA A 260 -20.47 -4.30 4.99
N GLY A 261 -21.50 -5.15 4.89
CA GLY A 261 -22.13 -5.81 6.03
C GLY A 261 -21.13 -6.66 6.82
N GLN A 262 -20.32 -7.46 6.12
CA GLN A 262 -19.29 -8.28 6.75
C GLN A 262 -18.20 -7.44 7.41
N VAL A 263 -17.73 -6.38 6.76
CA VAL A 263 -16.72 -5.48 7.35
C VAL A 263 -17.26 -4.79 8.60
N ARG A 264 -18.51 -4.30 8.58
CA ARG A 264 -19.14 -3.67 9.76
C ARG A 264 -19.40 -4.65 10.90
N ALA A 265 -19.52 -5.95 10.60
CA ALA A 265 -19.70 -6.99 11.61
C ALA A 265 -18.37 -7.43 12.26
N LEU A 266 -17.22 -7.02 11.72
CA LEU A 266 -15.93 -7.29 12.34
C LEU A 266 -15.79 -6.50 13.64
N GLU A 267 -15.46 -7.21 14.72
CA GLU A 267 -15.01 -6.56 15.95
C GLU A 267 -13.69 -5.82 15.71
N ASP A 268 -13.46 -4.72 16.44
CA ASP A 268 -12.26 -3.89 16.35
C ASP A 268 -10.96 -4.70 16.44
N ARG A 269 -10.93 -5.72 17.32
CA ARG A 269 -9.77 -6.62 17.47
C ARG A 269 -9.55 -7.47 16.22
N ALA A 270 -10.62 -7.97 15.60
CA ALA A 270 -10.54 -8.80 14.40
C ALA A 270 -10.11 -7.97 13.18
N ALA A 271 -10.66 -6.75 13.05
CA ALA A 271 -10.27 -5.78 12.04
C ALA A 271 -8.80 -5.36 12.21
N ALA A 272 -8.37 -5.02 13.43
CA ALA A 272 -6.97 -4.68 13.72
C ALA A 272 -6.03 -5.86 13.42
N SER A 273 -6.45 -7.10 13.69
CA SER A 273 -5.69 -8.31 13.37
C SER A 273 -5.48 -8.48 11.86
N ALA A 274 -6.53 -8.30 11.05
CA ALA A 274 -6.40 -8.33 9.60
C ALA A 274 -5.50 -7.19 9.08
N ARG A 275 -5.64 -6.00 9.67
CA ARG A 275 -4.88 -4.80 9.29
C ARG A 275 -3.41 -4.80 9.71
N ARG A 276 -3.00 -5.69 10.62
CA ARG A 276 -1.58 -5.97 10.87
C ARG A 276 -0.90 -6.59 9.65
N TRP A 277 -1.65 -7.36 8.86
CA TRP A 277 -1.14 -8.09 7.70
C TRP A 277 -1.40 -7.34 6.41
N PHE A 278 -2.66 -7.03 6.09
CA PHE A 278 -2.96 -6.09 5.01
C PHE A 278 -2.77 -4.68 5.54
N THR A 279 -1.66 -4.03 5.22
CA THR A 279 -1.19 -2.81 5.89
C THR A 279 -1.67 -1.51 5.25
N SER A 280 -1.78 -1.43 3.93
CA SER A 280 -2.32 -0.25 3.23
C SER A 280 -2.53 -0.55 1.74
N PHE A 281 -3.05 0.43 1.01
CA PHE A 281 -2.89 0.49 -0.44
C PHE A 281 -2.60 1.92 -0.91
N GLY A 282 -1.85 2.05 -2.01
CA GLY A 282 -1.63 3.35 -2.65
C GLY A 282 -2.82 3.75 -3.53
N SER A 283 -3.32 4.98 -3.36
CA SER A 283 -4.39 5.54 -4.20
C SER A 283 -4.00 6.90 -4.78
N CYS A 284 -4.27 7.11 -6.07
CA CYS A 284 -4.09 8.42 -6.71
C CYS A 284 -5.24 9.39 -6.38
N SER A 285 -6.30 8.93 -5.73
CA SER A 285 -7.40 9.74 -5.21
C SER A 285 -7.78 9.22 -3.82
N VAL A 286 -7.57 10.03 -2.79
CA VAL A 286 -8.05 9.70 -1.43
C VAL A 286 -9.56 9.85 -1.34
N SER A 287 -10.14 10.73 -2.15
CA SER A 287 -11.57 11.04 -2.15
C SER A 287 -12.43 9.86 -2.63
N ASP A 288 -11.96 9.05 -3.60
CA ASP A 288 -12.77 7.96 -4.15
C ASP A 288 -13.00 6.84 -3.12
N PRO A 289 -11.96 6.29 -2.45
CA PRO A 289 -12.16 5.33 -1.38
C PRO A 289 -12.94 5.90 -0.19
N LEU A 290 -12.73 7.17 0.16
CA LEU A 290 -13.48 7.85 1.22
C LEU A 290 -14.98 7.89 0.87
N ALA A 291 -15.32 8.29 -0.35
CA ALA A 291 -16.71 8.36 -0.81
C ALA A 291 -17.37 6.98 -0.75
N ASP A 292 -16.68 5.91 -1.15
CA ASP A 292 -17.18 4.55 -1.02
C ASP A 292 -17.37 4.11 0.44
N LEU A 293 -16.40 4.39 1.32
CA LEU A 293 -16.50 4.06 2.74
C LEU A 293 -17.69 4.75 3.42
N LEU A 294 -17.97 6.01 3.06
CA LEU A 294 -19.12 6.77 3.54
C LEU A 294 -20.44 6.23 2.98
N ARG A 295 -20.49 5.98 1.67
CA ARG A 295 -21.67 5.41 0.99
C ARG A 295 -22.05 4.05 1.60
N LEU A 296 -21.05 3.23 1.90
CA LEU A 296 -21.20 1.90 2.49
C LEU A 296 -21.32 1.93 4.02
N ARG A 297 -21.28 3.12 4.64
CA ARG A 297 -21.36 3.32 6.11
C ARG A 297 -20.33 2.51 6.90
N VAL A 298 -19.19 2.18 6.28
CA VAL A 298 -18.03 1.60 6.97
C VAL A 298 -17.31 2.70 7.76
N LEU A 299 -17.29 3.92 7.21
CA LEU A 299 -16.92 5.14 7.90
C LEU A 299 -18.15 6.05 8.02
N GLN A 300 -18.23 6.86 9.09
CA GLN A 300 -19.36 7.75 9.35
C GLN A 300 -18.90 9.12 9.84
N ASP A 301 -19.42 10.17 9.20
CA ASP A 301 -19.25 11.60 9.55
C ASP A 301 -20.12 12.06 10.72
#